data_AF-A0A8S2LCQ8-F1
#
_entry.id   AF-A0A8S2LCQ8-F1
#
_cell.length_a   1.000
_cell.length_b   1.000
_cell.length_c   1.000
_cell.angle_alpha   90.00
_cell.angle_beta   90.00
_cell.angle_gamma   90.00
#
_symmetry.space_group_name_H-M   'P 1'
#
loop_
_entity.id
_entity.type
_entity.pdbx_description
1 polymer ?
#
loop_
_entity_poly.entity_id
_entity_poly.type
_entity_poly.pdbx_seq_one_letter_code
_entity_poly.pdbx_strand_id
1 'polypeptide(L)'
;MMIQTIQFVGIILLFINLIPSVTGMTVNNDPIDVRFASSIQIDDVLKHLNEFQAIATASNGNRAAKTIGFNRTLDYITNFLALKTNFK
;
A
#
# COMPACT_ATOMS: atom_id res chain seq x y z
N MET A 1 -27.87 32.68 -15.64
CA MET A 1 -26.92 32.14 -14.66
C MET A 1 -27.70 31.23 -13.73
N MET A 2 -27.56 29.91 -13.87
CA MET A 2 -28.25 28.93 -13.02
C MET A 2 -27.43 27.64 -13.06
N ILE A 3 -26.80 27.31 -11.93
CA ILE A 3 -25.98 26.11 -11.75
C ILE A 3 -26.95 24.96 -11.42
N GLN A 4 -26.96 23.92 -12.25
CA GLN A 4 -27.73 22.69 -12.00
C GLN A 4 -26.94 21.82 -11.02
N THR A 5 -27.51 21.60 -9.84
CA THR A 5 -26.96 20.76 -8.77
C THR A 5 -27.07 19.28 -9.17
N ILE A 6 -25.95 18.64 -9.51
CA ILE A 6 -25.91 17.20 -9.80
C ILE A 6 -26.10 16.42 -8.50
N GLN A 7 -27.17 15.64 -8.44
CA GLN A 7 -27.58 14.79 -7.32
C GLN A 7 -26.60 13.60 -7.18
N PHE A 8 -25.77 13.60 -6.14
CA PHE A 8 -24.83 12.52 -5.77
C PHE A 8 -25.51 11.27 -5.17
N VAL A 9 -26.68 10.85 -5.65
CA VAL A 9 -27.43 9.70 -5.09
C VAL A 9 -27.28 8.42 -5.94
N GLY A 10 -26.62 8.50 -7.10
CA GLY A 10 -26.62 7.41 -8.09
C GLY A 10 -25.49 6.36 -8.03
N ILE A 11 -24.46 6.49 -7.19
CA ILE A 11 -23.24 5.64 -7.29
C ILE A 11 -23.14 4.58 -6.16
N ILE A 12 -23.96 4.67 -5.12
CA ILE A 12 -23.85 3.76 -3.95
C ILE A 12 -24.49 2.36 -4.19
N LEU A 13 -25.28 2.15 -5.26
CA LEU A 13 -26.03 0.89 -5.42
C LEU A 13 -25.47 -0.15 -6.41
N LEU A 14 -24.32 0.06 -7.05
CA LEU A 14 -23.84 -0.89 -8.09
C LEU A 14 -22.81 -1.94 -7.60
N PHE A 15 -22.36 -1.90 -6.35
CA PHE A 15 -21.28 -2.78 -5.85
C PHE A 15 -21.72 -3.92 -4.91
N ILE A 16 -23.02 -4.11 -4.69
CA ILE A 16 -23.50 -5.06 -3.66
C ILE A 16 -23.56 -6.53 -4.09
N ASN A 17 -23.35 -6.88 -5.38
CA ASN A 17 -23.64 -8.22 -5.89
C ASN A 17 -22.44 -9.05 -6.39
N LEU A 18 -21.19 -8.73 -6.01
CA LEU A 18 -20.02 -9.51 -6.46
C LEU A 18 -19.05 -9.92 -5.34
N ILE A 19 -19.54 -10.20 -4.13
CA ILE A 19 -18.71 -10.82 -3.10
C ILE A 19 -18.98 -12.33 -3.11
N PRO A 20 -18.12 -13.17 -3.72
CA PRO A 20 -18.18 -14.60 -3.47
C PRO A 20 -17.91 -14.85 -1.98
N SER A 21 -18.84 -15.56 -1.35
CA SER A 21 -18.73 -16.00 0.05
C SER A 21 -17.47 -16.85 0.21
N VAL A 22 -16.42 -16.28 0.80
CA VAL A 22 -15.23 -17.02 1.24
C VAL A 22 -15.58 -17.76 2.53
N THR A 23 -16.32 -18.86 2.41
CA THR A 23 -16.48 -19.84 3.49
C THR A 23 -15.23 -20.69 3.57
N GLY A 24 -14.29 -20.28 4.43
CA GLY A 24 -13.09 -21.08 4.72
C GLY A 24 -11.83 -20.28 5.02
N MET A 25 -11.90 -19.22 5.84
CA MET A 25 -10.71 -18.78 6.56
C MET A 25 -10.68 -19.48 7.91
N THR A 26 -9.86 -20.51 8.04
CA THR A 26 -9.39 -20.93 9.37
C THR A 26 -8.54 -19.77 9.90
N VAL A 27 -9.12 -18.94 10.76
CA VAL A 27 -8.37 -17.95 11.51
C VAL A 27 -7.43 -18.73 12.42
N ASN A 28 -6.15 -18.83 12.05
CA ASN A 28 -5.12 -19.21 13.01
C ASN A 28 -5.12 -18.13 14.09
N ASN A 29 -5.76 -18.43 15.23
CA ASN A 29 -5.76 -17.59 16.42
C ASN A 29 -4.42 -17.75 17.17
N ASP A 30 -3.31 -17.76 16.44
CA ASP A 30 -2.02 -17.57 17.10
C ASP A 30 -2.12 -16.20 17.79
N PRO A 31 -1.81 -16.12 19.09
CA PRO A 31 -1.86 -14.85 19.79
C PRO A 31 -0.96 -13.89 19.04
N ILE A 32 -1.58 -12.88 18.39
CA ILE A 32 -0.84 -11.77 17.80
C ILE A 32 0.01 -11.24 18.93
N ASP A 33 1.33 -11.35 18.80
CA ASP A 33 2.23 -10.72 19.73
C ASP A 33 2.00 -9.21 19.60
N VAL A 34 1.15 -8.70 20.50
CA VAL A 34 0.64 -7.34 20.50
C VAL A 34 1.80 -6.35 20.56
N ARG A 35 2.96 -6.76 21.06
CA ARG A 35 4.18 -5.95 21.10
C ARG A 35 4.70 -5.65 19.69
N PHE A 36 4.74 -6.64 18.80
CA PHE A 36 5.16 -6.43 17.41
C PHE A 36 4.12 -5.66 16.60
N ALA A 37 2.83 -5.94 16.80
CA ALA A 37 1.79 -5.18 16.11
C ALA A 37 1.79 -3.70 16.54
N SER A 38 2.03 -3.43 17.83
CA SER A 38 2.08 -2.07 18.37
C SER A 38 3.31 -1.26 17.96
N SER A 39 4.38 -1.92 17.52
CA SER A 39 5.60 -1.24 17.09
C SER A 39 5.56 -0.76 15.64
N ILE A 40 4.61 -1.26 14.85
CA ILE A 40 4.38 -0.82 13.47
C ILE A 40 3.47 0.41 13.48
N GLN A 41 4.03 1.56 13.13
CA GLN A 41 3.26 2.79 12.99
C GLN A 41 2.79 2.96 11.54
N ILE A 42 1.49 3.25 11.36
CA ILE A 42 0.91 3.42 10.02
C ILE A 42 1.58 4.55 9.22
N ASP A 43 2.01 5.60 9.92
CA ASP A 43 2.69 6.75 9.31
C ASP A 43 4.03 6.37 8.69
N ASP A 44 4.76 5.43 9.30
CA ASP A 44 6.01 4.90 8.75
C ASP A 44 5.75 4.10 7.47
N VAL A 45 4.68 3.31 7.44
CA VAL A 45 4.26 2.57 6.24
C VAL A 45 3.90 3.54 5.11
N LEU A 46 3.10 4.58 5.41
CA LEU A 46 2.71 5.58 4.43
C LEU A 46 3.91 6.36 3.88
N LYS A 47 4.92 6.63 4.71
CA LYS A 47 6.17 7.24 4.27
C LYS A 47 6.88 6.38 3.20
N HIS A 48 6.96 5.07 3.40
CA HIS A 48 7.54 4.17 2.40
C HIS A 48 6.73 4.13 1.10
N LEU A 49 5.40 4.13 1.19
CA LEU A 49 4.52 4.16 0.02
C LEU A 49 4.68 5.47 -0.78
N ASN A 50 4.82 6.60 -0.10
CA ASN A 50 5.10 7.89 -0.74
C ASN A 50 6.44 7.88 -1.48
N GLU A 51 7.48 7.31 -0.88
CA GLU A 51 8.78 7.18 -1.54
C GLU A 51 8.71 6.29 -2.78
N PHE A 52 8.00 5.17 -2.69
CA PHE A 52 7.76 4.29 -3.83
C PHE A 52 7.01 4.98 -4.97
N GLN A 53 6.03 5.83 -4.65
CA GLN A 53 5.34 6.63 -5.66
C GLN A 53 6.27 7.68 -6.28
N ALA A 54 7.13 8.31 -5.48
CA ALA A 54 8.14 9.26 -5.97
C ALA A 54 9.12 8.57 -6.94
N ILE A 55 9.64 7.39 -6.57
CA ILE A 55 10.52 6.58 -7.42
C ILE A 55 9.82 6.21 -8.73
N ALA A 56 8.57 5.76 -8.68
CA ALA A 56 7.80 5.43 -9.88
C ALA A 56 7.64 6.66 -10.79
N THR A 57 7.27 7.81 -10.22
CA THR A 57 7.10 9.08 -10.94
C THR A 57 8.40 9.50 -11.62
N ALA A 58 9.53 9.39 -10.93
CA ALA A 58 10.86 9.70 -11.47
C ALA A 58 11.40 8.66 -12.46
N SER A 59 10.68 7.56 -12.69
CA SER A 59 11.13 6.39 -13.49
C SER A 59 10.09 5.97 -14.53
N ASN A 60 9.45 6.94 -15.21
CA ASN A 60 8.44 6.70 -16.24
C ASN A 60 7.20 5.95 -15.73
N GLY A 61 6.80 6.23 -14.49
CA GLY A 61 5.55 5.76 -13.89
C GLY A 61 5.54 4.30 -13.44
N ASN A 62 6.66 3.58 -13.44
CA ASN A 62 6.66 2.16 -13.06
C ASN A 62 7.90 1.73 -12.25
N ARG A 63 7.73 0.61 -11.54
CA ARG A 63 8.77 -0.08 -10.75
C ARG A 63 8.82 -1.57 -11.10
N ALA A 64 8.45 -1.91 -12.35
CA ALA A 64 8.42 -3.29 -12.82
C ALA A 64 9.84 -3.86 -12.89
N ALA A 65 9.99 -5.18 -12.74
CA ALA A 65 11.30 -5.83 -12.80
C ALA A 65 12.06 -5.47 -14.10
N LYS A 66 13.39 -5.39 -14.00
CA LYS A 66 14.31 -5.01 -15.11
C LYS A 66 14.16 -3.56 -15.60
N THR A 67 13.54 -2.68 -14.81
CA THR A 67 13.46 -1.24 -15.10
C THR A 67 14.31 -0.42 -14.14
N ILE A 68 14.58 0.83 -14.51
CA ILE A 68 15.30 1.78 -13.63
C ILE A 68 14.55 2.00 -12.32
N GLY A 69 13.21 2.05 -12.35
CA GLY A 69 12.39 2.21 -11.15
C GLY A 69 12.51 1.05 -10.18
N PHE A 70 12.68 -0.18 -10.68
CA PHE A 70 12.95 -1.34 -9.85
C PHE A 70 14.32 -1.24 -9.15
N ASN A 71 15.38 -0.93 -9.89
CA ASN A 71 16.72 -0.77 -9.30
C ASN A 71 16.74 0.32 -8.22
N ARG A 72 16.13 1.48 -8.49
CA ARG A 72 16.01 2.56 -7.50
C ARG A 72 15.21 2.15 -6.26
N THR A 73 14.20 1.30 -6.43
CA THR A 73 13.44 0.75 -5.29
C THR A 73 14.31 -0.17 -4.45
N LEU A 74 15.12 -1.02 -5.08
CA LEU A 74 16.08 -1.88 -4.37
C LEU A 74 17.12 -1.05 -3.62
N ASP A 75 17.67 -0.02 -4.26
CA ASP A 75 18.65 0.87 -3.63
C ASP A 75 18.06 1.53 -2.38
N TYR A 76 16.82 2.06 -2.48
CA TYR A 76 16.13 2.66 -1.34
C TYR A 76 15.95 1.67 -0.17
N ILE A 77 15.42 0.48 -0.44
CA ILE A 77 15.15 -0.53 0.60
C ILE A 77 16.47 -1.00 1.23
N THR A 78 17.47 -1.28 0.41
CA THR A 78 18.79 -1.74 0.85
C THR A 78 19.45 -0.71 1.75
N ASN A 79 19.45 0.57 1.34
CA ASN A 79 19.99 1.65 2.15
C ASN A 79 19.21 1.85 3.45
N PHE A 80 17.88 1.80 3.40
CA PHE A 80 17.05 1.92 4.59
C PHE A 80 17.35 0.81 5.60
N LEU A 81 17.43 -0.44 5.14
CA LEU A 81 17.74 -1.59 5.99
C LEU A 81 19.16 -1.51 6.55
N ALA A 82 20.16 -1.15 5.74
CA ALA A 82 21.54 -0.98 6.20
C ALA A 82 21.67 0.10 7.29
N LEU A 83 20.88 1.17 7.21
CA LEU A 83 20.88 2.26 8.20
C LEU A 83 20.12 1.94 9.47
N LYS A 84 19.11 1.05 9.41
CA LYS A 84 18.16 0.81 10.51
C LYS A 84 18.33 -0.55 11.17
N THR A 85 19.11 -1.45 10.58
CA THR A 85 19.27 -2.83 11.02
C THR A 85 20.71 -3.30 10.83
N ASN A 86 20.98 -4.56 11.11
CA ASN A 86 22.24 -5.24 10.84
C ASN A 86 22.34 -5.85 9.43
N PHE A 87 21.46 -5.42 8.52
CA PHE A 87 21.44 -5.85 7.12
C PHE A 87 22.74 -5.43 6.39
N LYS A 88 23.34 -6.36 5.64
CA LYS A 88 24.60 -6.21 4.89
C LYS A 88 24.48 -6.77 3.49
#